data_AF-A0A0A2VQJ3-F1
#
_entry.id   AF-A0A0A2VQJ3-F1
#
_cell.length_a   1.000
_cell.length_b   1.000
_cell.length_c   1.000
_cell.angle_alpha   90.00
_cell.angle_beta   90.00
_cell.angle_gamma   90.00
#
_symmetry.space_group_name_H-M   'P 1'
#
loop_
_entity.id
_entity.type
_entity.pdbx_description
1 polymer ?
#
loop_
_entity_poly.entity_id
_entity_poly.type
_entity_poly.pdbx_seq_one_letter_code
_entity_poly.pdbx_strand_id
1 'polypeptide(L)'
;MTQKTVAAPRQSLSVVDNRTGKAYEVPIKNNAVLATDIKKIAAQPQDGDRPEDETPQGLRVYDPAYMNTAAIESKITYINGQEGILRYRGYPIEQLVGKSTFLETAYLLIYGQLPTASQYGAWQQEILHHTYIHSDIEGMFKSFRYDSHPMSMMTAAFATLGAFAPEANPSLQGQKLYTDAASGRSPAALKALDKQILRIIGKAPTLAAASYRMRQGRPFNRPAQGLSYTGNFLYLLDNLSGHEYQPHPVLERALDALFILHADHERRRRRLRRPLRPFPRRRFRERHPHAHGDWQPRECARLHEEGGEARARPRRLWPSRLQEC
;
A
#
# COMPACT_ATOMS: atom_id res chain seq x y z
N MET A 1 58.99 8.73 -9.30
CA MET A 1 57.71 8.00 -9.29
C MET A 1 56.84 8.58 -8.18
N THR A 2 56.03 9.59 -8.51
CA THR A 2 55.16 10.28 -7.56
C THR A 2 54.04 9.34 -7.13
N GLN A 3 54.07 8.93 -5.86
CA GLN A 3 53.00 8.16 -5.24
C GLN A 3 51.70 8.96 -5.36
N LYS A 4 50.73 8.45 -6.11
CA LYS A 4 49.34 8.92 -6.04
C LYS A 4 48.85 8.61 -4.62
N THR A 5 48.80 9.62 -3.77
CA THR A 5 48.07 9.59 -2.52
C THR A 5 46.61 9.28 -2.84
N VAL A 6 46.20 8.04 -2.61
CA VAL A 6 44.79 7.62 -2.76
C VAL A 6 44.01 8.34 -1.67
N ALA A 7 43.30 9.41 -2.04
CA ALA A 7 42.46 10.16 -1.12
C ALA A 7 41.44 9.22 -0.46
N ALA A 8 41.24 9.40 0.85
CA ALA A 8 40.27 8.60 1.62
C ALA A 8 38.87 8.66 0.97
N PRO A 9 38.11 7.55 0.97
CA PRO A 9 36.80 7.49 0.32
C PRO A 9 35.83 8.51 0.94
N ARG A 10 35.32 9.43 0.11
CA ARG A 10 34.34 10.46 0.50
C ARG A 10 32.95 10.10 0.00
N GLN A 11 31.89 10.45 0.75
CA GLN A 11 30.50 10.26 0.33
C GLN A 11 29.97 11.45 -0.48
N SER A 12 30.67 11.79 -1.56
CA SER A 12 30.35 12.90 -2.44
C SER A 12 30.76 12.58 -3.88
N LEU A 13 30.12 13.26 -4.84
CA LEU A 13 30.49 13.27 -6.25
C LEU A 13 31.22 14.58 -6.55
N SER A 14 32.35 14.50 -7.25
CA SER A 14 32.99 15.66 -7.84
C SER A 14 32.49 15.84 -9.26
N VAL A 15 31.74 16.91 -9.51
CA VAL A 15 31.17 17.26 -10.82
C VAL A 15 31.92 18.48 -11.35
N VAL A 16 32.50 18.37 -12.54
CA VAL A 16 33.17 19.50 -13.20
C VAL A 16 32.30 19.94 -14.36
N ASP A 17 31.85 21.20 -14.36
CA ASP A 17 31.16 21.78 -15.51
C ASP A 17 32.21 22.33 -16.48
N ASN A 18 32.42 21.62 -17.59
CA ASN A 18 33.40 22.00 -18.61
C ASN A 18 33.06 23.33 -19.31
N ARG A 19 31.81 23.80 -19.27
CA ARG A 19 31.41 25.09 -19.87
C ARG A 19 31.93 26.27 -19.07
N THR A 20 32.08 26.11 -17.75
CA THR A 20 32.50 27.17 -16.83
C THR A 20 33.84 26.91 -16.14
N GLY A 21 34.37 25.68 -16.25
CA GLY A 21 35.57 25.23 -15.55
C GLY A 21 35.40 25.06 -14.03
N LYS A 22 34.18 25.25 -13.49
CA LYS A 22 33.92 25.17 -12.05
C LYS A 22 33.73 23.72 -11.60
N ALA A 23 34.40 23.36 -10.52
CA ALA A 23 34.22 22.09 -9.82
C ALA A 23 33.20 22.24 -8.69
N TYR A 24 32.27 21.31 -8.60
CA TYR A 24 31.21 21.22 -7.60
C TYR A 24 31.34 19.90 -6.85
N GLU A 25 31.13 19.93 -5.54
CA GLU A 25 31.05 18.72 -4.72
C GLU A 25 29.60 18.49 -4.31
N VAL A 26 29.05 17.35 -4.73
CA VAL A 26 27.64 17.00 -4.54
C VAL A 26 27.54 15.86 -3.51
N PRO A 27 26.91 16.07 -2.35
CA PRO A 27 26.87 15.06 -1.30
C PRO A 27 25.95 13.89 -1.68
N ILE A 28 26.38 12.67 -1.38
CA ILE A 28 25.55 11.47 -1.54
C ILE A 28 24.89 11.16 -0.20
N LYS A 29 23.55 11.18 -0.16
CA LYS A 29 22.76 10.79 1.01
C LYS A 29 21.87 9.60 0.65
N ASN A 30 21.94 8.52 1.42
CA ASN A 30 21.16 7.30 1.17
C ASN A 30 21.31 6.74 -0.26
N ASN A 31 22.52 6.85 -0.85
CA ASN A 31 22.79 6.46 -2.23
C ASN A 31 21.95 7.24 -3.27
N ALA A 32 21.56 8.47 -2.94
CA ALA A 32 20.88 9.41 -3.81
C ALA A 32 21.52 10.80 -3.69
N VAL A 33 21.28 11.62 -4.72
CA VAL A 33 21.71 13.01 -4.82
C VAL A 33 20.48 13.88 -4.92
N LEU A 34 20.48 15.04 -4.27
CA LEU A 34 19.39 16.00 -4.38
C LEU A 34 19.45 16.72 -5.73
N ALA A 35 18.35 16.74 -6.46
CA ALA A 35 18.24 17.49 -7.71
C ALA A 35 18.47 19.01 -7.51
N THR A 36 18.19 19.54 -6.32
CA THR A 36 18.47 20.93 -5.96
C THR A 36 19.97 21.24 -5.88
N ASP A 37 20.83 20.24 -5.63
CA ASP A 37 22.28 20.42 -5.67
C ASP A 37 22.78 20.51 -7.12
N ILE A 38 22.16 19.76 -8.04
CA ILE A 38 22.44 19.88 -9.48
C ILE A 38 21.97 21.23 -10.03
N LYS A 39 20.84 21.76 -9.54
CA LYS A 39 20.36 23.10 -9.88
C LYS A 39 21.35 24.22 -9.55
N LYS A 40 22.32 24.03 -8.64
CA LYS A 40 23.33 25.06 -8.33
C LYS A 40 24.37 25.22 -9.44
N ILE A 41 24.44 24.28 -10.39
CA ILE A 41 25.36 24.31 -11.52
C ILE A 41 24.73 25.19 -12.60
N ALA A 42 25.20 26.42 -12.73
CA ALA A 42 24.69 27.40 -13.69
C ALA A 42 25.80 27.81 -14.67
N ALA A 43 25.39 28.06 -15.92
CA ALA A 43 26.26 28.52 -17.00
C ALA A 43 25.62 29.72 -17.71
N GLN A 44 26.42 30.45 -18.50
CA GLN A 44 25.89 31.47 -19.39
C GLN A 44 25.24 30.79 -20.61
N PRO A 45 24.15 31.35 -21.17
CA PRO A 45 23.58 30.87 -22.42
C PRO A 45 24.60 30.90 -23.55
N GLN A 46 24.58 29.90 -24.42
CA GLN A 46 25.38 29.87 -25.66
C GLN A 46 24.51 30.17 -26.88
N ASP A 47 25.15 30.51 -28.00
CA ASP A 47 24.46 30.75 -29.27
C ASP A 47 23.72 29.47 -29.72
N GLY A 48 22.39 29.50 -29.65
CA GLY A 48 21.51 28.36 -29.96
C GLY A 48 20.70 27.82 -28.78
N ASP A 49 20.99 28.28 -27.55
CA ASP A 49 20.17 27.96 -26.38
C ASP A 49 18.81 28.65 -26.47
N ARG A 50 17.76 27.97 -26.00
CA ARG A 50 16.42 28.55 -25.97
C ARG A 50 16.22 29.34 -24.67
N PRO A 51 15.45 30.44 -24.69
CA PRO A 51 15.11 31.17 -23.47
C PRO A 51 14.45 30.28 -22.39
N GLU A 52 13.69 29.26 -22.79
CA GLU A 52 12.98 28.34 -21.90
C GLU A 52 13.90 27.35 -21.16
N ASP A 53 15.15 27.18 -21.61
CA ASP A 53 16.11 26.28 -20.96
C ASP A 53 16.61 26.84 -19.62
N GLU A 54 16.38 28.14 -19.36
CA GLU A 54 16.73 28.83 -18.12
C GLU A 54 18.18 28.54 -17.66
N THR A 55 19.13 28.42 -18.59
CA THR A 55 20.56 28.14 -18.33
C THR A 55 21.17 28.92 -17.15
N PRO A 56 20.88 30.24 -16.96
CA PRO A 56 21.40 30.99 -15.81
C PRO A 56 20.73 30.61 -14.46
N GLN A 57 19.53 30.03 -14.47
CA GLN A 57 18.82 29.55 -13.26
C GLN A 57 19.19 28.11 -12.88
N GLY A 58 20.15 27.51 -13.59
CA GLY A 58 20.82 26.28 -13.19
C GLY A 58 20.33 25.00 -13.87
N LEU A 59 21.19 23.98 -13.85
CA LEU A 59 21.02 22.72 -14.57
C LEU A 59 19.79 21.94 -14.11
N ARG A 60 19.06 21.35 -15.06
CA ARG A 60 17.90 20.50 -14.81
C ARG A 60 18.27 19.04 -14.99
N VAL A 61 17.64 18.15 -14.21
CA VAL A 61 17.79 16.70 -14.37
C VAL A 61 16.68 16.22 -15.30
N TYR A 62 17.06 15.69 -16.45
CA TYR A 62 16.12 15.09 -17.40
C TYR A 62 16.09 13.57 -17.20
N ASP A 63 15.01 13.07 -16.61
CA ASP A 63 14.76 11.64 -16.39
C ASP A 63 13.31 11.31 -16.78
N PRO A 64 13.06 10.94 -18.05
CA PRO A 64 11.70 10.66 -18.51
C PRO A 64 11.10 9.50 -17.69
N ALA A 65 9.88 9.70 -17.19
CA ALA A 65 9.16 8.77 -16.32
C ALA A 65 9.85 8.44 -14.97
N TYR A 66 10.79 9.26 -14.50
CA TYR A 66 11.47 9.08 -13.21
C TYR A 66 12.12 7.70 -13.06
N MET A 67 12.68 7.15 -14.13
CA MET A 67 13.21 5.78 -14.11
C MET A 67 14.33 5.60 -13.10
N ASN A 68 15.11 6.64 -12.81
CA ASN A 68 16.22 6.61 -11.85
C ASN A 68 16.14 7.71 -10.78
N THR A 69 14.98 8.34 -10.62
CA THR A 69 14.78 9.44 -9.67
C THR A 69 13.97 8.98 -8.47
N ALA A 70 14.58 9.04 -7.29
CA ALA A 70 13.89 8.83 -6.03
C ALA A 70 13.11 10.10 -5.64
N ALA A 71 11.79 10.09 -5.83
CA ALA A 71 10.95 11.26 -5.60
C ALA A 71 10.53 11.47 -4.13
N ILE A 72 10.36 10.38 -3.36
CA ILE A 72 9.81 10.42 -2.01
C ILE A 72 10.57 9.45 -1.10
N GLU A 73 10.85 9.86 0.13
CA GLU A 73 11.27 8.95 1.20
C GLU A 73 10.04 8.30 1.85
N SER A 74 9.97 6.97 1.80
CA SER A 74 8.90 6.18 2.41
C SER A 74 9.44 5.18 3.43
N LYS A 75 8.63 4.93 4.47
CA LYS A 75 8.85 3.90 5.49
C LYS A 75 7.72 2.88 5.52
N ILE A 76 6.89 2.82 4.47
CA ILE A 76 5.66 2.03 4.43
C ILE A 76 5.95 0.64 3.88
N THR A 77 6.38 0.55 2.61
CA THR A 77 6.56 -0.71 1.90
C THR A 77 7.98 -0.81 1.36
N TYR A 78 8.51 -2.02 1.29
CA TYR A 78 9.77 -2.33 0.62
C TYR A 78 9.55 -3.47 -0.38
N ILE A 79 9.92 -3.21 -1.63
CA ILE A 79 9.87 -4.21 -2.71
C ILE A 79 11.27 -4.49 -3.25
N ASN A 80 11.64 -5.77 -3.33
CA ASN A 80 12.75 -6.25 -4.12
C ASN A 80 12.25 -7.22 -5.20
N GLY A 81 12.09 -6.73 -6.43
CA GLY A 81 11.60 -7.54 -7.55
C GLY A 81 12.55 -8.66 -7.99
N GLN A 82 13.86 -8.54 -7.73
CA GLN A 82 14.83 -9.60 -8.10
C GLN A 82 14.76 -10.79 -7.16
N GLU A 83 14.55 -10.53 -5.86
CA GLU A 83 14.46 -11.57 -4.82
C GLU A 83 13.01 -11.96 -4.51
N GLY A 84 12.02 -11.32 -5.16
CA GLY A 84 10.60 -11.53 -4.88
C GLY A 84 10.15 -11.10 -3.48
N ILE A 85 10.89 -10.19 -2.82
CA ILE A 85 10.60 -9.80 -1.43
C ILE A 85 9.64 -8.60 -1.40
N LEU A 86 8.51 -8.77 -0.71
CA LEU A 86 7.58 -7.70 -0.36
C LEU A 86 7.47 -7.60 1.16
N ARG A 87 7.66 -6.40 1.71
CA ARG A 87 7.53 -6.14 3.15
C ARG A 87 6.69 -4.91 3.44
N TYR A 88 5.75 -5.03 4.36
CA TYR A 88 5.01 -3.90 4.95
C TYR A 88 5.57 -3.57 6.32
N ARG A 89 6.03 -2.34 6.51
CA ARG A 89 6.67 -1.84 7.74
C ARG A 89 7.79 -2.75 8.28
N GLY A 90 8.42 -3.54 7.38
CA GLY A 90 9.47 -4.51 7.71
C GLY A 90 9.00 -5.96 7.88
N TYR A 91 7.70 -6.21 7.98
CA TYR A 91 7.11 -7.55 8.06
C TYR A 91 7.00 -8.19 6.67
N PRO A 92 7.45 -9.45 6.48
CA PRO A 92 7.24 -10.19 5.24
C PRO A 92 5.75 -10.39 4.96
N ILE A 93 5.36 -10.26 3.69
CA ILE A 93 3.95 -10.37 3.28
C ILE A 93 3.35 -11.74 3.61
N GLU A 94 4.15 -12.81 3.53
CA GLU A 94 3.73 -14.18 3.81
C GLU A 94 3.30 -14.35 5.26
N GLN A 95 3.95 -13.62 6.18
CA GLN A 95 3.59 -13.64 7.60
C GLN A 95 2.29 -12.89 7.84
N LEU A 96 2.05 -11.78 7.14
CA LEU A 96 0.83 -11.00 7.28
C LEU A 96 -0.38 -11.76 6.74
N VAL A 97 -0.28 -12.35 5.54
CA VAL A 97 -1.36 -13.17 4.96
C VAL A 97 -1.67 -14.40 5.81
N GLY A 98 -0.65 -15.00 6.45
CA GLY A 98 -0.83 -16.21 7.24
C GLY A 98 -1.39 -15.99 8.65
N LYS A 99 -1.14 -14.82 9.26
CA LYS A 99 -1.37 -14.59 10.69
C LYS A 99 -2.18 -13.32 11.02
N SER A 100 -2.47 -12.49 10.03
CA SER A 100 -3.14 -11.21 10.23
C SER A 100 -4.35 -11.09 9.31
N THR A 101 -5.19 -10.09 9.59
CA THR A 101 -6.34 -9.74 8.76
C THR A 101 -6.05 -8.48 7.92
N PHE A 102 -6.88 -8.21 6.91
CA PHE A 102 -6.78 -6.98 6.14
C PHE A 102 -6.88 -5.73 7.03
N LEU A 103 -7.78 -5.71 8.03
CA LEU A 103 -7.97 -4.55 8.89
C LEU A 103 -6.75 -4.25 9.78
N GLU A 104 -6.10 -5.29 10.31
CA GLU A 104 -4.83 -5.14 11.05
C GLU A 104 -3.70 -4.65 10.13
N THR A 105 -3.63 -5.19 8.91
CA THR A 105 -2.64 -4.77 7.92
C THR A 105 -2.87 -3.30 7.51
N ALA A 106 -4.12 -2.88 7.34
CA ALA A 106 -4.45 -1.48 7.07
C ALA A 106 -4.01 -0.56 8.22
N TYR A 107 -4.27 -0.96 9.47
CA TYR A 107 -3.81 -0.24 10.66
C TYR A 107 -2.27 -0.11 10.67
N LEU A 108 -1.56 -1.21 10.40
CA LEU A 108 -0.09 -1.24 10.30
C LEU A 108 0.42 -0.27 9.23
N LEU A 109 -0.20 -0.21 8.06
CA LEU A 109 0.22 0.66 6.97
C LEU A 109 0.03 2.15 7.35
N ILE A 110 -1.10 2.49 7.96
CA ILE A 110 -1.45 3.87 8.33
C ILE A 110 -0.62 4.34 9.52
N TYR A 111 -0.68 3.64 10.66
CA TYR A 111 -0.08 4.06 11.92
C TYR A 111 1.35 3.56 12.14
N GLY A 112 1.81 2.59 11.34
CA GLY A 112 3.18 2.11 11.35
C GLY A 112 3.51 1.05 12.39
N GLN A 113 2.55 0.66 13.23
CA GLN A 113 2.70 -0.39 14.25
C GLN A 113 1.51 -1.33 14.20
N LEU A 114 1.69 -2.59 14.64
CA LEU A 114 0.58 -3.51 14.78
C LEU A 114 -0.31 -3.09 15.96
N PRO A 115 -1.64 -3.18 15.83
CA PRO A 115 -2.55 -2.78 16.90
C PRO A 115 -2.49 -3.76 18.08
N THR A 116 -2.76 -3.27 19.29
CA THR A 116 -3.11 -4.13 20.42
C THR A 116 -4.53 -4.68 20.26
N ALA A 117 -4.89 -5.74 21.00
CA ALA A 117 -6.23 -6.32 20.92
C ALA A 117 -7.36 -5.30 21.20
N SER A 118 -7.16 -4.37 22.14
CA SER A 118 -8.14 -3.31 22.43
C SER A 118 -8.23 -2.27 21.31
N GLN A 119 -7.08 -1.86 20.74
CA GLN A 119 -7.04 -0.94 19.62
C GLN A 119 -7.68 -1.55 18.37
N TYR A 120 -7.43 -2.84 18.12
CA TYR A 120 -8.01 -3.56 17.01
C TYR A 120 -9.53 -3.65 17.12
N GLY A 121 -10.06 -3.99 18.31
CA GLY A 121 -11.51 -4.03 18.54
C GLY A 121 -12.19 -2.68 18.28
N ALA A 122 -11.61 -1.59 18.78
CA ALA A 122 -12.12 -0.24 18.51
C ALA A 122 -12.02 0.13 17.02
N TRP A 123 -10.88 -0.14 16.38
CA TRP A 123 -10.67 0.10 14.95
C TRP A 123 -11.68 -0.64 14.07
N GLN A 124 -11.89 -1.93 14.34
CA GLN A 124 -12.86 -2.73 13.62
C GLN A 124 -14.29 -2.20 13.79
N GLN A 125 -14.68 -1.85 15.02
CA GLN A 125 -16.01 -1.29 15.29
C GLN A 125 -16.25 0.04 14.56
N GLU A 126 -15.28 0.96 14.61
CA GLU A 126 -15.38 2.27 13.95
C GLU A 126 -15.47 2.13 12.41
N ILE A 127 -14.71 1.21 11.81
CA ILE A 127 -14.79 0.95 10.37
C ILE A 127 -16.14 0.35 9.99
N LEU A 128 -16.59 -0.67 10.73
CA LEU A 128 -17.85 -1.34 10.44
C LEU A 128 -19.05 -0.41 10.65
N HIS A 129 -18.96 0.51 11.61
CA HIS A 129 -19.95 1.57 11.80
C HIS A 129 -20.08 2.49 10.59
N HIS A 130 -18.97 2.78 9.91
CA HIS A 130 -18.95 3.67 8.74
C HIS A 130 -19.26 2.99 7.39
N THR A 131 -19.69 1.73 7.37
CA THR A 131 -20.01 0.97 6.14
C THR A 131 -21.25 1.49 5.39
N TYR A 132 -22.21 2.08 6.09
CA TYR A 132 -23.44 2.62 5.48
C TYR A 132 -23.15 3.80 4.56
N ILE A 133 -23.78 3.83 3.39
CA ILE A 133 -23.69 4.95 2.45
C ILE A 133 -24.94 5.82 2.53
N HIS A 134 -24.81 7.11 2.18
CA HIS A 134 -25.95 8.02 2.10
C HIS A 134 -26.85 7.64 0.92
N SER A 135 -28.17 7.80 1.04
CA SER A 135 -29.15 7.47 -0.01
C SER A 135 -28.89 8.20 -1.33
N ASP A 136 -28.34 9.41 -1.27
CA ASP A 136 -28.03 10.20 -2.46
C ASP A 136 -26.95 9.54 -3.33
N ILE A 137 -26.04 8.77 -2.74
CA ILE A 137 -25.05 7.97 -3.48
C ILE A 137 -25.74 6.82 -4.19
N GLU A 138 -26.71 6.16 -3.55
CA GLU A 138 -27.54 5.14 -4.20
C GLU A 138 -28.33 5.74 -5.38
N GLY A 139 -28.84 6.96 -5.22
CA GLY A 139 -29.48 7.73 -6.29
C GLY A 139 -28.51 8.02 -7.45
N MET A 140 -27.30 8.47 -7.13
CA MET A 140 -26.24 8.70 -8.13
C MET A 140 -25.88 7.41 -8.88
N PHE A 141 -25.79 6.25 -8.22
CA PHE A 141 -25.50 5.00 -8.89
C PHE A 141 -26.56 4.64 -9.94
N LYS A 142 -27.83 4.95 -9.68
CA LYS A 142 -28.95 4.73 -10.62
C LYS A 142 -28.87 5.62 -11.86
N SER A 143 -28.14 6.73 -11.80
CA SER A 143 -27.93 7.63 -12.95
C SER A 143 -26.94 7.08 -13.98
N PHE A 144 -26.11 6.09 -13.60
CA PHE A 144 -25.22 5.44 -14.56
C PHE A 144 -25.99 4.50 -15.49
N ARG A 145 -25.46 4.32 -16.70
CA ARG A 145 -25.95 3.28 -17.61
C ARG A 145 -25.57 1.90 -17.06
N TYR A 146 -26.40 0.89 -17.31
CA TYR A 146 -26.21 -0.49 -16.84
C TYR A 146 -24.89 -1.15 -17.28
N ASP A 147 -24.30 -0.71 -18.41
CA ASP A 147 -23.04 -1.23 -18.98
C ASP A 147 -21.79 -0.44 -18.52
N SER A 148 -21.98 0.58 -17.65
CA SER A 148 -20.88 1.44 -17.19
C SER A 148 -19.78 0.63 -16.52
N HIS A 149 -18.52 0.99 -16.78
CA HIS A 149 -17.39 0.30 -16.17
C HIS A 149 -17.38 0.51 -14.64
N PRO A 150 -17.24 -0.54 -13.81
CA PRO A 150 -17.29 -0.43 -12.35
C PRO A 150 -16.30 0.59 -11.76
N MET A 151 -15.09 0.69 -12.33
CA MET A 151 -14.12 1.69 -11.89
C MET A 151 -14.61 3.13 -12.10
N SER A 152 -15.30 3.43 -13.20
CA SER A 152 -15.83 4.78 -13.45
C SER A 152 -16.90 5.15 -12.42
N MET A 153 -17.79 4.22 -12.11
CA MET A 153 -18.81 4.39 -11.06
C MET A 153 -18.18 4.55 -9.68
N MET A 154 -17.16 3.76 -9.37
CA MET A 154 -16.43 3.81 -8.10
C MET A 154 -15.66 5.13 -7.95
N THR A 155 -14.99 5.63 -8.99
CA THR A 155 -14.31 6.93 -8.97
C THR A 155 -15.30 8.06 -8.72
N ALA A 156 -16.44 8.06 -9.41
CA ALA A 156 -17.49 9.06 -9.19
C ALA A 156 -18.05 8.99 -7.77
N ALA A 157 -18.26 7.79 -7.22
CA ALA A 157 -18.73 7.62 -5.85
C ALA A 157 -17.75 8.16 -4.81
N PHE A 158 -16.44 7.97 -4.99
CA PHE A 158 -15.45 8.59 -4.10
C PHE A 158 -15.40 10.10 -4.22
N ALA A 159 -15.56 10.65 -5.44
CA ALA A 159 -15.67 12.09 -5.63
C ALA A 159 -16.90 12.67 -4.89
N THR A 160 -18.04 11.99 -4.97
CA THR A 160 -19.26 12.36 -4.25
C THR A 160 -19.09 12.27 -2.73
N LEU A 161 -18.39 11.24 -2.22
CA LEU A 161 -18.03 11.20 -0.80
C LEU A 161 -17.18 12.40 -0.36
N GLY A 162 -16.28 12.87 -1.22
CA GLY A 162 -15.50 14.09 -0.98
C GLY A 162 -16.39 15.34 -0.89
N ALA A 163 -17.46 15.41 -1.68
CA ALA A 163 -18.43 16.51 -1.62
C ALA A 163 -19.24 16.53 -0.31
N PHE A 164 -19.50 15.35 0.30
CA PHE A 164 -20.20 15.25 1.59
C PHE A 164 -19.33 15.52 2.81
N ALA A 165 -18.03 15.75 2.62
CA ALA A 165 -17.10 16.06 3.70
C ALA A 165 -16.42 17.44 3.48
N PRO A 166 -17.17 18.56 3.51
CA PRO A 166 -16.60 19.90 3.34
C PRO A 166 -15.57 20.24 4.43
N GLU A 167 -15.63 19.58 5.59
CA GLU A 167 -14.65 19.69 6.67
C GLU A 167 -13.27 19.11 6.31
N ALA A 168 -13.19 18.24 5.31
CA ALA A 168 -11.96 17.61 4.85
C ALA A 168 -11.48 18.14 3.49
N ASN A 169 -12.17 19.14 2.94
CA ASN A 169 -11.83 19.73 1.66
C ASN A 169 -10.78 20.84 1.85
N PRO A 170 -9.54 20.68 1.34
CA PRO A 170 -8.47 21.67 1.49
C PRO A 170 -8.76 22.99 0.76
N SER A 171 -9.62 22.99 -0.27
CA SER A 171 -10.04 24.22 -0.95
C SER A 171 -11.00 25.05 -0.10
N LEU A 172 -11.75 24.41 0.82
CA LEU A 172 -12.69 25.10 1.72
C LEU A 172 -12.06 25.43 3.08
N GLN A 173 -11.24 24.52 3.63
CA GLN A 173 -10.59 24.68 4.94
C GLN A 173 -9.22 25.36 4.87
N GLY A 174 -8.67 25.52 3.66
CA GLY A 174 -7.36 26.11 3.41
C GLY A 174 -6.23 25.09 3.21
N GLN A 175 -5.17 25.53 2.52
CA GLN A 175 -4.05 24.67 2.10
C GLN A 175 -3.26 24.03 3.26
N LYS A 176 -3.42 24.51 4.49
CA LYS A 176 -2.66 24.05 5.65
C LYS A 176 -3.23 22.80 6.32
N LEU A 177 -4.42 22.32 5.94
CA LEU A 177 -5.07 21.17 6.56
C LEU A 177 -4.13 19.95 6.68
N TYR A 178 -3.45 19.59 5.57
CA TYR A 178 -2.55 18.44 5.55
C TYR A 178 -1.19 18.72 6.21
N THR A 179 -0.65 19.93 6.05
CA THR A 179 0.66 20.28 6.62
C THR A 179 0.61 20.46 8.13
N ASP A 180 -0.51 20.97 8.66
CA ASP A 180 -0.74 21.10 10.10
C ASP A 180 -1.00 19.76 10.77
N ALA A 181 -1.67 18.83 10.07
CA ALA A 181 -1.77 17.45 10.52
C ALA A 181 -0.40 16.74 10.51
N ALA A 182 0.37 16.88 9.43
CA ALA A 182 1.69 16.26 9.30
C ALA A 182 2.72 16.79 10.32
N SER A 183 2.61 18.07 10.70
CA SER A 183 3.47 18.70 11.71
C SER A 183 2.99 18.46 13.15
N GLY A 184 1.83 17.83 13.34
CA GLY A 184 1.24 17.59 14.67
C GLY A 184 0.79 18.86 15.39
N ARG A 185 0.76 20.02 14.71
CA ARG A 185 0.43 21.31 15.30
C ARG A 185 -1.07 21.47 15.57
N SER A 186 -1.91 20.77 14.82
CA SER A 186 -3.37 20.83 14.95
C SER A 186 -3.96 19.43 15.20
N PRO A 187 -4.33 19.11 16.46
CA PRO A 187 -5.04 17.87 16.77
C PRO A 187 -6.39 17.75 16.05
N ALA A 188 -7.05 18.89 15.78
CA ALA A 188 -8.32 18.92 15.06
C ALA A 188 -8.16 18.47 13.60
N ALA A 189 -7.08 18.91 12.93
CA ALA A 189 -6.78 18.50 11.56
C ALA A 189 -6.48 16.99 11.49
N LEU A 190 -5.69 16.47 12.43
CA LEU A 190 -5.40 15.03 12.51
C LEU A 190 -6.67 14.20 12.67
N LYS A 191 -7.55 14.59 13.60
CA LYS A 191 -8.84 13.93 13.83
C LYS A 191 -9.75 13.96 12.60
N ALA A 192 -9.75 15.06 11.85
CA ALA A 192 -10.52 15.17 10.61
C ALA A 192 -10.01 14.18 9.55
N LEU A 193 -8.69 14.01 9.42
CA LEU A 193 -8.09 13.04 8.49
C LEU A 193 -8.35 11.59 8.92
N ASP A 194 -8.16 11.26 10.20
CA ASP A 194 -8.46 9.92 10.73
C ASP A 194 -9.92 9.52 10.47
N LYS A 195 -10.85 10.47 10.68
CA LYS A 195 -12.27 10.26 10.38
C LYS A 195 -12.50 9.95 8.90
N GLN A 196 -11.80 10.62 7.98
CA GLN A 196 -11.95 10.32 6.55
C GLN A 196 -11.32 8.98 6.17
N ILE A 197 -10.20 8.60 6.79
CA ILE A 197 -9.57 7.28 6.60
C ILE A 197 -10.55 6.17 6.97
N LEU A 198 -11.17 6.26 8.16
CA LEU A 198 -12.20 5.32 8.62
C LEU A 198 -13.38 5.24 7.65
N ARG A 199 -13.88 6.40 7.20
CA ARG A 199 -15.00 6.47 6.23
C ARG A 199 -14.64 5.85 4.89
N ILE A 200 -13.44 6.09 4.35
CA ILE A 200 -13.01 5.55 3.06
C ILE A 200 -12.88 4.04 3.14
N ILE A 201 -12.20 3.52 4.16
CA ILE A 201 -12.03 2.07 4.35
C ILE A 201 -13.39 1.40 4.58
N GLY A 202 -14.24 1.96 5.44
CA GLY A 202 -15.57 1.40 5.71
C GLY A 202 -16.50 1.41 4.50
N LYS A 203 -16.49 2.47 3.68
CA LYS A 203 -17.42 2.62 2.55
C LYS A 203 -16.93 1.96 1.26
N ALA A 204 -15.62 1.75 1.10
CA ALA A 204 -15.06 1.18 -0.13
C ALA A 204 -15.71 -0.16 -0.54
N PRO A 205 -15.92 -1.14 0.36
CA PRO A 205 -16.62 -2.39 0.02
C PRO A 205 -18.06 -2.15 -0.43
N THR A 206 -18.79 -1.27 0.24
CA THR A 206 -20.18 -0.94 -0.09
C THR A 206 -20.28 -0.29 -1.47
N LEU A 207 -19.37 0.64 -1.80
CA LEU A 207 -19.32 1.28 -3.11
C LEU A 207 -18.93 0.31 -4.22
N ALA A 208 -17.96 -0.57 -3.96
CA ALA A 208 -17.54 -1.58 -4.93
C ALA A 208 -18.67 -2.59 -5.20
N ALA A 209 -19.36 -3.05 -4.15
CA ALA A 209 -20.50 -3.95 -4.29
C ALA A 209 -21.69 -3.28 -4.99
N ALA A 210 -21.98 -2.01 -4.69
CA ALA A 210 -23.00 -1.23 -5.40
C ALA A 210 -22.69 -1.11 -6.89
N SER A 211 -21.44 -0.83 -7.26
CA SER A 211 -20.99 -0.76 -8.66
C SER A 211 -21.18 -2.09 -9.39
N TYR A 212 -20.85 -3.21 -8.74
CA TYR A 212 -21.08 -4.55 -9.29
C TYR A 212 -22.57 -4.85 -9.48
N ARG A 213 -23.40 -4.54 -8.48
CA ARG A 213 -24.84 -4.80 -8.51
C ARG A 213 -25.58 -3.96 -9.52
N MET A 214 -25.18 -2.70 -9.70
CA MET A 214 -25.72 -1.83 -10.73
C MET A 214 -25.55 -2.47 -12.12
N ARG A 215 -24.37 -3.02 -12.40
CA ARG A 215 -24.09 -3.72 -13.66
C ARG A 215 -24.89 -5.03 -13.82
N GLN A 216 -25.22 -5.69 -12.72
CA GLN A 216 -26.06 -6.89 -12.72
C GLN A 216 -27.58 -6.59 -12.70
N GLY A 217 -27.98 -5.32 -12.62
CA GLY A 217 -29.38 -4.92 -12.46
C GLY A 217 -30.02 -5.37 -11.13
N ARG A 218 -29.20 -5.64 -10.10
CA ARG A 218 -29.65 -6.10 -8.78
C ARG A 218 -29.84 -4.91 -7.82
N PRO A 219 -30.82 -4.96 -6.89
CA PRO A 219 -30.97 -3.93 -5.85
C PRO A 219 -29.77 -3.89 -4.90
N PHE A 220 -29.48 -2.73 -4.33
CA PHE A 220 -28.37 -2.57 -3.38
C PHE A 220 -28.67 -3.25 -2.04
N ASN A 221 -27.67 -3.94 -1.48
CA ASN A 221 -27.76 -4.47 -0.13
C ASN A 221 -27.26 -3.46 0.90
N ARG A 222 -27.83 -3.51 2.10
CA ARG A 222 -27.33 -2.78 3.27
C ARG A 222 -26.33 -3.64 4.03
N PRO A 223 -25.25 -3.06 4.59
CA PRO A 223 -24.27 -3.83 5.36
C PRO A 223 -24.92 -4.64 6.49
N ALA A 224 -24.50 -5.89 6.66
CA ALA A 224 -24.98 -6.74 7.74
C ALA A 224 -24.12 -6.54 9.00
N GLN A 225 -24.76 -6.64 10.16
CA GLN A 225 -24.07 -6.60 11.46
C GLN A 225 -23.58 -8.01 11.82
N GLY A 226 -22.42 -8.11 12.48
CA GLY A 226 -21.87 -9.37 12.98
C GLY A 226 -21.03 -10.18 11.99
N LEU A 227 -20.87 -9.71 10.74
CA LEU A 227 -19.93 -10.30 9.78
C LEU A 227 -18.55 -9.63 9.87
N SER A 228 -17.51 -10.35 9.46
CA SER A 228 -16.18 -9.78 9.27
C SER A 228 -16.17 -8.75 8.13
N TYR A 229 -15.09 -7.99 7.98
CA TYR A 229 -14.97 -7.00 6.92
C TYR A 229 -15.11 -7.61 5.51
N THR A 230 -14.44 -8.73 5.26
CA THR A 230 -14.50 -9.45 3.97
C THR A 230 -15.78 -10.25 3.82
N GLY A 231 -16.29 -10.84 4.91
CA GLY A 231 -17.59 -11.51 4.93
C GLY A 231 -18.73 -10.56 4.59
N ASN A 232 -18.70 -9.33 5.12
CA ASN A 232 -19.66 -8.27 4.78
C ASN A 232 -19.56 -7.86 3.31
N PHE A 233 -18.37 -7.81 2.71
CA PHE A 233 -18.23 -7.55 1.28
C PHE A 233 -18.87 -8.65 0.42
N LEU A 234 -18.66 -9.93 0.76
CA LEU A 234 -19.30 -11.06 0.08
C LEU A 234 -20.82 -11.00 0.21
N TYR A 235 -21.33 -10.68 1.41
CA TYR A 235 -22.75 -10.45 1.65
C TYR A 235 -23.33 -9.33 0.76
N LEU A 236 -22.61 -8.21 0.66
CA LEU A 236 -23.02 -7.08 -0.17
C LEU A 236 -23.02 -7.42 -1.66
N LEU A 237 -22.19 -8.36 -2.11
CA LEU A 237 -22.18 -8.81 -3.51
C LEU A 237 -23.34 -9.75 -3.82
N ASP A 238 -23.55 -10.81 -3.04
CA ASP A 238 -24.33 -11.95 -3.49
C ASP A 238 -25.69 -12.16 -2.81
N ASN A 239 -25.96 -11.56 -1.64
CA ASN A 239 -27.24 -11.79 -0.98
C ASN A 239 -28.44 -11.24 -1.81
N LEU A 240 -29.31 -12.13 -2.30
CA LEU A 240 -30.42 -11.81 -3.19
C LEU A 240 -31.75 -11.64 -2.43
N SER A 241 -32.15 -12.65 -1.66
CA SER A 241 -33.43 -12.67 -0.92
C SER A 241 -33.57 -13.90 0.01
N GLY A 242 -32.47 -14.58 0.33
CA GLY A 242 -32.49 -15.79 1.17
C GLY A 242 -32.55 -15.46 2.66
N HIS A 243 -33.07 -16.39 3.46
CA HIS A 243 -32.95 -16.35 4.92
C HIS A 243 -31.51 -16.72 5.30
N GLU A 244 -30.78 -15.74 5.84
CA GLU A 244 -29.41 -15.85 6.38
C GLU A 244 -28.30 -16.25 5.39
N TYR A 245 -27.81 -15.27 4.61
CA TYR A 245 -26.57 -15.43 3.86
C TYR A 245 -25.38 -15.58 4.80
N GLN A 246 -24.71 -16.73 4.75
CA GLN A 246 -23.43 -16.96 5.43
C GLN A 246 -22.31 -17.10 4.40
N PRO A 247 -21.26 -16.26 4.45
CA PRO A 247 -20.14 -16.38 3.52
C PRO A 247 -19.39 -17.70 3.75
N HIS A 248 -19.01 -18.36 2.66
CA HIS A 248 -18.19 -19.57 2.78
C HIS A 248 -16.81 -19.22 3.36
N PRO A 249 -16.34 -19.88 4.43
CA PRO A 249 -15.14 -19.46 5.16
C PRO A 249 -13.86 -19.49 4.30
N VAL A 250 -13.79 -20.38 3.31
CA VAL A 250 -12.67 -20.41 2.36
C VAL A 250 -12.65 -19.18 1.45
N LEU A 251 -13.81 -18.70 0.99
CA LEU A 251 -13.90 -17.51 0.14
C LEU A 251 -13.58 -16.25 0.94
N GLU A 252 -14.08 -16.18 2.17
CA GLU A 252 -13.78 -15.08 3.09
C GLU A 252 -12.28 -14.95 3.36
N ARG A 253 -11.62 -16.08 3.66
CA ARG A 253 -10.16 -16.11 3.90
C ARG A 253 -9.35 -15.81 2.64
N ALA A 254 -9.77 -16.33 1.48
CA ALA A 254 -9.10 -16.05 0.22
C ALA A 254 -9.21 -14.56 -0.15
N LEU A 255 -10.37 -13.96 0.07
CA LEU A 255 -10.61 -12.55 -0.16
C LEU A 255 -9.77 -11.66 0.78
N ASP A 256 -9.67 -12.03 2.05
CA ASP A 256 -8.83 -11.32 3.03
C ASP A 256 -7.35 -11.36 2.64
N ALA A 257 -6.86 -12.53 2.22
CA ALA A 257 -5.52 -12.67 1.67
C ALA A 257 -5.31 -11.80 0.41
N LEU A 258 -6.29 -11.76 -0.50
CA LEU A 258 -6.23 -10.91 -1.69
C LEU A 258 -6.17 -9.43 -1.33
N PHE A 259 -6.96 -8.98 -0.36
CA PHE A 259 -6.94 -7.59 0.10
C PHE A 259 -5.62 -7.23 0.77
N ILE A 260 -5.04 -8.11 1.58
CA ILE A 260 -3.71 -7.91 2.17
C ILE A 260 -2.66 -7.79 1.08
N LEU A 261 -2.66 -8.68 0.09
CA LEU A 261 -1.68 -8.68 -1.00
C LEU A 261 -1.72 -7.38 -1.81
N HIS A 262 -2.90 -6.80 -2.02
CA HIS A 262 -3.11 -5.58 -2.81
C HIS A 262 -3.20 -4.30 -1.96
N ALA A 263 -2.96 -4.38 -0.65
CA ALA A 263 -3.16 -3.27 0.28
C ALA A 263 -2.24 -2.08 -0.04
N ASP A 264 -0.99 -2.38 -0.40
CA ASP A 264 -0.04 -1.39 -0.93
C ASP A 264 1.00 -2.06 -1.82
N HIS A 265 1.37 -1.38 -2.89
CA HIS A 265 2.54 -1.74 -3.68
C HIS A 265 3.27 -0.44 -4.01
N GLU A 266 4.37 -0.21 -3.28
CA GLU A 266 5.29 0.92 -3.44
C GLU A 266 5.38 1.41 -4.90
N ARG A 267 5.42 2.73 -5.13
CA ARG A 267 5.75 3.23 -6.47
C ARG A 267 7.10 2.64 -6.90
N ARG A 268 7.16 2.14 -8.14
CA ARG A 268 8.34 1.43 -8.64
C ARG A 268 9.61 2.31 -8.46
N ARG A 269 10.59 1.73 -7.75
CA ARG A 269 12.02 2.09 -7.56
C ARG A 269 12.42 2.94 -6.33
N ARG A 270 12.78 2.20 -5.25
CA ARG A 270 13.96 2.29 -4.33
C ARG A 270 14.24 3.63 -3.61
N ARG A 271 14.72 3.71 -2.36
CA ARG A 271 15.05 2.77 -1.26
C ARG A 271 15.34 3.61 0.01
N LEU A 272 14.99 3.14 1.21
CA LEU A 272 15.84 3.33 2.39
C LEU A 272 16.17 1.98 3.02
N ARG A 273 17.45 1.60 2.99
CA ARG A 273 17.98 0.59 3.92
C ARG A 273 18.35 1.34 5.21
N ARG A 274 17.51 1.27 6.23
CA ARG A 274 18.04 1.17 7.60
C ARG A 274 17.97 -0.31 7.99
N PRO A 275 19.08 -0.96 8.33
CA PRO A 275 18.98 -2.23 9.05
C PRO A 275 18.26 -1.92 10.36
N LEU A 276 17.07 -2.49 10.55
CA LEU A 276 16.47 -2.57 11.87
C LEU A 276 17.50 -3.28 12.75
N ARG A 277 17.97 -2.60 13.80
CA ARG A 277 18.79 -3.25 14.82
C ARG A 277 17.98 -4.44 15.34
N PRO A 278 18.56 -5.64 15.48
CA PRO A 278 17.89 -6.71 16.19
C PRO A 278 17.54 -6.18 17.58
N PHE A 279 16.26 -6.24 17.94
CA PHE A 279 15.81 -5.97 19.30
C PHE A 279 16.70 -6.76 20.27
N PRO A 280 17.20 -6.16 21.35
CA PRO A 280 17.98 -6.91 22.33
C PRO A 280 17.07 -8.00 22.90
N ARG A 281 17.40 -9.26 22.63
CA ARG A 281 16.90 -10.40 23.41
C ARG A 281 17.32 -10.12 24.85
N ARG A 282 16.42 -9.59 25.67
CA ARG A 282 16.63 -9.60 27.13
C ARG A 282 16.75 -11.08 27.49
N ARG A 283 17.98 -11.48 27.85
CA ARG A 283 18.24 -12.73 28.55
C ARG A 283 17.43 -12.67 29.84
N PHE A 284 16.28 -13.33 29.85
CA PHE A 284 15.62 -13.69 31.09
C PHE A 284 16.54 -14.68 31.78
N ARG A 285 17.29 -14.19 32.77
CA ARG A 285 18.10 -15.03 33.65
C ARG A 285 17.12 -15.77 34.56
N GLU A 286 17.24 -17.09 34.54
CA GLU A 286 16.47 -18.04 35.34
C GLU A 286 16.42 -17.65 36.82
N ARG A 287 15.23 -17.73 37.40
CA ARG A 287 15.02 -18.21 38.75
C ARG A 287 13.82 -19.15 38.72
N HIS A 288 14.08 -20.45 38.58
CA HIS A 288 13.15 -21.47 39.06
C HIS A 288 13.24 -21.54 40.60
N PRO A 289 12.17 -21.96 41.27
CA PRO A 289 12.13 -23.37 41.67
C PRO A 289 10.83 -24.09 41.27
N HIS A 290 11.02 -25.33 40.85
CA HIS A 290 10.13 -26.49 41.02
C HIS A 290 8.66 -26.42 40.58
N ALA A 291 8.37 -27.06 39.45
CA ALA A 291 7.31 -28.05 39.35
C ALA A 291 7.63 -29.02 38.20
N HIS A 292 7.79 -30.29 38.54
CA HIS A 292 8.00 -31.41 37.62
C HIS A 292 6.79 -31.59 36.68
N GLY A 293 7.06 -31.97 35.43
CA GLY A 293 6.04 -32.36 34.46
C GLY A 293 6.65 -32.60 33.09
N ASP A 294 7.21 -33.79 32.89
CA ASP A 294 7.86 -34.25 31.66
C ASP A 294 6.98 -34.09 30.41
N TRP A 295 7.54 -33.51 29.36
CA TRP A 295 7.02 -33.55 27.99
C TRP A 295 7.76 -34.65 27.22
N GLN A 296 7.06 -35.75 26.91
CA GLN A 296 7.49 -36.70 25.87
C GLN A 296 6.84 -36.33 24.52
N PRO A 297 7.59 -36.33 23.41
CA PRO A 297 7.02 -36.26 22.07
C PRO A 297 6.60 -37.67 21.62
N ARG A 298 5.31 -37.93 21.48
CA ARG A 298 4.81 -39.15 20.83
C ARG A 298 4.78 -38.99 19.31
N GLU A 299 5.70 -39.70 18.68
CA GLU A 299 5.53 -40.57 17.49
C GLU A 299 4.83 -40.01 16.24
N CYS A 300 5.67 -39.63 15.28
CA CYS A 300 5.47 -39.96 13.87
C CYS A 300 5.63 -41.49 13.69
N ALA A 301 4.58 -42.20 13.25
CA ALA A 301 4.63 -43.25 12.22
C ALA A 301 3.32 -44.04 12.10
N ARG A 302 2.97 -44.34 10.84
CA ARG A 302 2.04 -45.33 10.27
C ARG A 302 0.74 -44.75 9.73
N LEU A 303 0.65 -44.73 8.41
CA LEU A 303 -0.25 -45.61 7.66
C LEU A 303 0.38 -45.84 6.27
N HIS A 304 0.74 -47.10 6.01
CA HIS A 304 1.16 -47.64 4.72
C HIS A 304 -0.09 -48.11 3.97
N GLU A 305 -0.07 -47.88 2.65
CA GLU A 305 -0.57 -48.75 1.57
C GLU A 305 -2.03 -49.22 1.54
N GLU A 306 -2.74 -48.78 0.49
CA GLU A 306 -3.42 -49.55 -0.55
C GLU A 306 -3.76 -48.50 -1.64
N GLY A 307 -3.24 -48.48 -2.87
CA GLY A 307 -3.24 -49.52 -3.91
C GLY A 307 -4.16 -49.06 -5.05
N GLY A 308 -3.62 -48.68 -6.22
CA GLY A 308 -4.47 -48.36 -7.39
C GLY A 308 -3.81 -47.58 -8.52
N GLU A 309 -3.08 -48.27 -9.39
CA GLU A 309 -2.65 -47.80 -10.72
C GLU A 309 -3.82 -47.45 -11.64
N ALA A 310 -3.79 -46.30 -12.31
CA ALA A 310 -4.48 -46.11 -13.60
C ALA A 310 -3.87 -44.97 -14.45
N ARG A 311 -2.96 -45.37 -15.34
CA ARG A 311 -2.74 -44.94 -16.75
C ARG A 311 -2.87 -43.45 -17.13
N ALA A 312 -1.73 -42.93 -17.58
CA ALA A 312 -1.57 -41.73 -18.41
C ALA A 312 -2.17 -41.88 -19.83
N ARG A 313 -2.74 -40.77 -20.37
CA ARG A 313 -2.75 -40.36 -21.79
C ARG A 313 -3.45 -38.97 -21.96
N PRO A 314 -3.28 -38.23 -23.08
CA PRO A 314 -2.34 -37.10 -23.13
C PRO A 314 -2.97 -35.72 -23.43
N ARG A 315 -2.07 -34.72 -23.31
CA ARG A 315 -2.13 -33.33 -23.77
C ARG A 315 -3.06 -33.06 -24.98
N ARG A 316 -3.95 -32.08 -24.83
CA ARG A 316 -4.52 -31.34 -25.97
C ARG A 316 -3.83 -29.98 -26.09
N LEU A 317 -3.15 -29.82 -27.22
CA LEU A 317 -2.68 -28.57 -27.79
C LEU A 317 -3.85 -27.88 -28.49
N TRP A 318 -4.00 -26.56 -28.31
CA TRP A 318 -4.56 -25.65 -29.33
C TRP A 318 -3.81 -24.31 -29.20
N PRO A 319 -3.56 -23.59 -30.32
CA PRO A 319 -2.30 -22.93 -30.56
C PRO A 319 -2.29 -21.43 -30.28
N SER A 320 -1.06 -20.95 -30.19
CA SER A 320 -0.60 -19.59 -30.33
C SER A 320 -0.97 -18.95 -31.69
N ARG A 321 -1.51 -17.73 -31.63
CA ARG A 321 -1.50 -16.60 -32.62
C ARG A 321 -2.66 -15.67 -32.19
N LEU A 322 -2.45 -14.43 -31.76
CA LEU A 322 -1.94 -13.29 -32.53
C LEU A 322 -1.38 -12.19 -31.61
N GLN A 323 -0.23 -11.67 -32.02
CA GLN A 323 0.31 -10.36 -31.70
C GLN A 323 -0.46 -9.26 -32.46
N GLU A 324 -0.25 -8.01 -32.05
CA GLU A 324 -0.57 -6.72 -32.72
C GLU A 324 -1.99 -6.16 -32.56
N CYS A 325 -2.16 -5.30 -31.53
CA CYS A 325 -2.50 -3.88 -31.68
C CYS A 325 -2.17 -3.12 -30.39
#